data_AF-K1T064-F1
#
_entry.id   AF-K1T064-F1
#
_cell.length_a   1.000
_cell.length_b   1.000
_cell.length_c   1.000
_cell.angle_alpha   90.00
_cell.angle_beta   90.00
_cell.angle_gamma   90.00
#
_symmetry.space_group_name_H-M   'P 1'
#
loop_
_entity.id
_entity.type
_entity.pdbx_description
1 polymer ?
#
loop_
_entity_poly.entity_id
_entity_poly.type
_entity_poly.pdbx_seq_one_letter_code
_entity_poly.pdbx_strand_id
1 'polypeptide(L)'
;MGAGTNVQDRLIALHDVDCPWRPSDLEQRSGRIIRQGNSNPDVDIFRYVTEQTFDAYLYQLVEGKQKFASQIMTSKSPVRSAEDIDETALSYAEIKMLATGNPYIKEKMDLDIQVQKLKLLKSNFLSEKYRLEDKIIKYYPQQITSLQNKIEGLKQDVETAKQHPKPTDDHFVGMEVKGVFYSEKAEAGKAIIEACK
;
A
#
# COMPACT_ATOMS: atom_id res chain seq x y z
N MET A 1 30.22 -24.33 -18.88
CA MET A 1 29.57 -25.63 -18.57
C MET A 1 28.95 -26.19 -19.84
N GLY A 2 29.11 -27.50 -20.09
CA GLY A 2 28.54 -28.18 -21.27
C GLY A 2 27.02 -28.23 -21.23
N ALA A 3 26.40 -28.32 -22.41
CA ALA A 3 24.95 -28.34 -22.59
C ALA A 3 24.30 -29.48 -21.76
N GLY A 4 23.30 -29.14 -20.94
CA GLY A 4 22.47 -30.12 -20.20
C GLY A 4 22.73 -30.25 -18.70
N THR A 5 23.68 -29.51 -18.10
CA THR A 5 23.91 -29.59 -16.64
C THR A 5 22.90 -28.71 -15.90
N ASN A 6 21.85 -29.31 -15.33
CA ASN A 6 20.90 -28.62 -14.45
C ASN A 6 21.46 -28.54 -13.02
N VAL A 7 22.41 -27.63 -12.78
CA VAL A 7 23.05 -27.41 -11.47
C VAL A 7 22.24 -26.48 -10.56
N GLN A 8 21.03 -26.12 -10.98
CA GLN A 8 20.30 -24.98 -10.44
C GLN A 8 19.66 -25.27 -9.07
N ASP A 9 19.54 -26.53 -8.66
CA ASP A 9 18.85 -26.94 -7.41
C ASP A 9 19.75 -26.86 -6.16
N ARG A 10 21.07 -26.66 -6.34
CA ARG A 10 22.07 -26.67 -5.25
C ARG A 10 23.07 -25.52 -5.34
N LEU A 11 22.68 -24.41 -5.97
CA LEU A 11 23.54 -23.23 -6.04
C LEU A 11 23.61 -22.58 -4.66
N ILE A 12 24.82 -22.42 -4.12
CA ILE A 12 25.06 -21.80 -2.80
C ILE A 12 25.67 -20.41 -2.93
N ALA A 13 26.48 -20.18 -3.96
CA ALA A 13 27.13 -18.90 -4.20
C ALA A 13 27.14 -18.55 -5.70
N LEU A 14 26.95 -17.27 -6.00
CA LEU A 14 27.15 -16.64 -7.31
C LEU A 14 28.31 -15.66 -7.22
N HIS A 15 29.22 -15.72 -8.19
CA HIS A 15 30.41 -14.89 -8.26
C HIS A 15 30.39 -14.05 -9.54
N ASP A 16 30.02 -12.79 -9.43
CA ASP A 16 30.04 -11.81 -10.52
C ASP A 16 31.41 -11.13 -10.54
N VAL A 17 32.25 -11.54 -11.50
CA VAL A 17 33.61 -11.00 -11.68
C VAL A 17 33.62 -9.72 -12.51
N ASP A 18 32.60 -9.53 -13.34
CA ASP A 18 32.46 -8.43 -14.28
C ASP A 18 31.13 -7.67 -14.08
N CYS A 19 31.15 -6.35 -14.32
CA CYS A 19 29.93 -5.55 -14.34
C CYS A 19 29.35 -5.48 -15.76
N PRO A 20 28.18 -6.08 -16.04
CA PRO A 20 27.56 -5.98 -17.35
C PRO A 20 26.90 -4.61 -17.56
N TRP A 21 26.73 -4.22 -18.82
CA TRP A 21 26.19 -2.91 -19.20
C TRP A 21 24.68 -2.74 -18.96
N ARG A 22 23.95 -3.84 -18.72
CA ARG A 22 22.49 -3.85 -18.57
C ARG A 22 22.11 -4.45 -17.20
N PRO A 23 21.24 -3.78 -16.43
CA PRO A 23 20.75 -4.31 -15.15
C PRO A 23 20.08 -5.69 -15.29
N SER A 24 19.34 -5.90 -16.37
CA SER A 24 18.63 -7.16 -16.64
C SER A 24 19.56 -8.36 -16.71
N ASP A 25 20.82 -8.18 -17.13
CA ASP A 25 21.79 -9.27 -17.19
C ASP A 25 22.18 -9.72 -15.76
N LEU A 26 22.33 -8.78 -14.80
CA LEU A 26 22.59 -9.09 -13.38
C LEU A 26 21.37 -9.69 -12.68
N GLU A 27 20.18 -9.17 -12.96
CA GLU A 27 18.94 -9.70 -12.43
C GLU A 27 18.69 -11.12 -12.94
N GLN A 28 18.94 -11.37 -14.23
CA GLN A 28 18.83 -12.70 -14.81
C GLN A 28 19.88 -13.68 -14.24
N ARG A 29 21.10 -13.23 -13.94
CA ARG A 29 22.11 -14.05 -13.25
C ARG A 29 21.66 -14.39 -11.84
N SER A 30 21.19 -13.40 -11.09
CA SER A 30 20.70 -13.55 -9.70
C SER A 30 19.46 -14.44 -9.64
N GLY A 31 18.53 -14.32 -10.60
CA GLY A 31 17.33 -15.16 -10.69
C GLY A 31 17.60 -16.64 -11.01
N ARG A 32 18.83 -17.00 -11.43
CA ARG A 32 19.23 -18.41 -11.57
C ARG A 32 19.51 -19.07 -10.22
N ILE A 33 19.97 -18.30 -9.24
CA ILE A 33 20.35 -18.78 -7.90
C ILE A 33 19.23 -18.51 -6.87
N ILE A 34 18.60 -17.33 -6.92
CA ILE A 34 17.42 -16.97 -6.13
C ILE A 34 16.17 -17.46 -6.86
N ARG A 35 15.78 -18.71 -6.61
CA ARG A 35 14.58 -19.29 -7.22
C ARG A 35 13.93 -20.34 -6.33
N GLN A 36 12.63 -20.53 -6.54
CA GLN A 36 11.90 -21.67 -5.98
C GLN A 36 12.48 -22.97 -6.57
N GLY A 37 12.87 -23.92 -5.70
CA GLY A 37 13.50 -25.18 -6.09
C GLY A 37 15.00 -25.27 -5.79
N ASN A 38 15.64 -24.19 -5.33
CA ASN A 38 16.95 -24.30 -4.69
C ASN A 38 16.79 -24.94 -3.31
N SER A 39 17.62 -25.93 -2.99
CA SER A 39 17.57 -26.66 -1.71
C SER A 39 18.23 -25.85 -0.57
N ASN A 40 19.01 -24.82 -0.90
CA ASN A 40 19.62 -23.93 0.07
C ASN A 40 18.62 -22.82 0.45
N PRO A 41 18.41 -22.55 1.76
CA PRO A 41 17.51 -21.48 2.20
C PRO A 41 18.06 -20.09 1.89
N ASP A 42 19.39 -19.93 1.99
CA ASP A 42 20.12 -18.70 1.73
C ASP A 42 21.20 -18.94 0.67
N VAL A 43 21.50 -17.89 -0.10
CA VAL A 43 22.49 -17.92 -1.18
C VAL A 43 23.35 -16.67 -1.14
N ASP A 44 24.65 -16.83 -1.34
CA ASP A 44 25.61 -15.72 -1.32
C ASP A 44 25.85 -15.17 -2.72
N ILE A 45 25.79 -13.86 -2.90
CA ILE A 45 26.13 -13.19 -4.17
C ILE A 45 27.36 -12.32 -3.94
N PHE A 46 28.51 -12.79 -4.44
CA PHE A 46 29.77 -12.07 -4.40
C PHE A 46 29.94 -11.27 -5.68
N ARG A 47 30.05 -9.95 -5.55
CA ARG A 47 30.40 -9.05 -6.65
C ARG A 47 31.81 -8.54 -6.45
N TYR A 48 32.69 -8.84 -7.40
CA TYR A 48 34.06 -8.37 -7.40
C TYR A 48 34.14 -7.04 -8.12
N VAL A 49 34.94 -6.16 -7.54
CA VAL A 49 35.06 -4.77 -7.97
C VAL A 49 36.51 -4.39 -7.75
N THR A 50 37.13 -3.77 -8.74
CA THR A 50 38.50 -3.28 -8.58
C THR A 50 38.46 -1.82 -8.13
N GLU A 51 39.11 -1.51 -7.01
CA GLU A 51 39.21 -0.14 -6.52
C GLU A 51 39.93 0.77 -7.53
N GLN A 52 39.48 2.01 -7.64
CA GLN A 52 40.00 3.07 -8.51
C GLN A 52 39.96 2.72 -10.01
N THR A 53 39.05 1.85 -10.43
CA THR A 53 38.88 1.47 -11.85
C THR A 53 37.56 1.97 -12.44
N PHE A 54 37.41 1.71 -13.74
CA PHE A 54 36.20 2.06 -14.51
C PHE A 54 34.94 1.33 -14.03
N ASP A 55 35.06 0.32 -13.17
CA ASP A 55 33.93 -0.40 -12.58
C ASP A 55 32.96 0.55 -11.86
N ALA A 56 33.47 1.59 -11.19
CA ALA A 56 32.64 2.61 -10.52
C ALA A 56 31.67 3.29 -11.49
N TYR A 57 32.13 3.57 -12.70
CA TYR A 57 31.32 4.20 -13.74
C TYR A 57 30.27 3.23 -14.30
N LEU A 58 30.65 1.96 -14.50
CA LEU A 58 29.73 0.92 -14.98
C LEU A 58 28.59 0.69 -14.00
N TYR A 59 28.89 0.54 -12.71
CA TYR A 59 27.86 0.38 -11.68
C TYR A 59 26.99 1.61 -11.51
N GLN A 60 27.52 2.84 -11.65
CA GLN A 60 26.71 4.06 -11.69
C GLN A 60 25.71 4.05 -12.86
N LEU A 61 26.15 3.59 -14.03
CA LEU A 61 25.32 3.54 -15.22
C LEU A 61 24.22 2.46 -15.10
N VAL A 62 24.54 1.31 -14.53
CA VAL A 62 23.58 0.24 -14.20
C VAL A 62 22.58 0.74 -13.15
N GLU A 63 23.03 1.39 -12.09
CA GLU A 63 22.18 1.99 -11.04
C GLU A 63 21.15 2.96 -11.64
N GLY A 64 21.60 3.88 -12.52
CA GLY A 64 20.71 4.84 -13.17
C GLY A 64 19.66 4.18 -14.07
N LYS A 65 20.05 3.16 -14.83
CA LYS A 65 19.11 2.39 -15.68
C LYS A 65 18.10 1.61 -14.86
N GLN A 66 18.53 0.99 -13.77
CA GLN A 66 17.65 0.24 -12.87
C GLN A 66 16.62 1.17 -12.23
N LYS A 67 17.05 2.31 -11.68
CA LYS A 67 16.14 3.31 -11.10
C LYS A 67 15.07 3.77 -12.10
N PHE A 68 15.45 3.99 -13.35
CA PHE A 68 14.50 4.36 -14.41
C PHE A 68 13.52 3.22 -14.72
N ALA A 69 13.99 1.98 -14.85
CA ALA A 69 13.14 0.82 -15.08
C ALA A 69 12.15 0.60 -13.92
N SER A 70 12.62 0.67 -12.67
CA SER A 70 11.78 0.50 -11.48
C SER A 70 10.71 1.59 -11.36
N GLN A 71 11.01 2.84 -11.74
CA GLN A 71 10.02 3.91 -11.81
C GLN A 71 8.91 3.63 -12.83
N ILE A 72 9.26 3.07 -14.00
CA ILE A 72 8.29 2.69 -15.02
C ILE A 72 7.43 1.51 -14.55
N MET A 73 8.05 0.46 -14.01
CA MET A 73 7.36 -0.77 -13.58
C MET A 73 6.34 -0.49 -12.46
N THR A 74 6.70 0.37 -11.51
CA THR A 74 5.83 0.64 -10.36
C THR A 74 4.71 1.63 -10.69
N SER A 75 4.76 2.34 -11.84
CA SER A 75 3.80 3.36 -12.29
C SER A 75 3.46 4.46 -11.25
N LYS A 76 4.16 4.48 -10.11
CA LYS A 76 4.01 5.47 -9.05
C LYS A 76 4.88 6.65 -9.43
N SER A 77 4.26 7.80 -9.68
CA SER A 77 4.94 9.08 -9.76
C SER A 77 5.91 9.23 -8.57
N PRO A 78 7.13 9.79 -8.74
CA PRO A 78 8.23 9.77 -7.76
C PRO A 78 7.97 10.50 -6.41
N VAL A 79 6.71 10.78 -6.09
CA VAL A 79 6.26 11.63 -4.97
C VAL A 79 5.37 10.88 -3.97
N ARG A 80 4.87 9.67 -4.26
CA ARG A 80 4.00 8.94 -3.31
C ARG A 80 4.63 7.61 -2.88
N SER A 81 5.04 7.60 -1.61
CA SER A 81 5.66 6.51 -0.84
C SER A 81 6.91 5.91 -1.48
N ALA A 82 8.08 6.45 -1.12
CA ALA A 82 9.38 5.84 -1.35
C ALA A 82 9.62 4.65 -0.38
N GLU A 83 8.68 3.71 -0.32
CA GLU A 83 8.90 2.44 0.37
C GLU A 83 9.66 1.45 -0.51
N ASP A 84 9.59 1.58 -1.84
CA ASP A 84 10.40 0.81 -2.78
C ASP A 84 11.71 1.56 -3.10
N ILE A 85 12.60 1.72 -2.12
CA ILE A 85 14.01 1.86 -2.47
C ILE A 85 14.41 0.48 -3.01
N ASP A 86 14.55 0.38 -4.32
CA ASP A 86 15.00 -0.84 -4.97
C ASP A 86 16.32 -1.31 -4.32
N GLU A 87 16.26 -2.43 -3.60
CA GLU A 87 17.37 -3.03 -2.86
C GLU A 87 18.57 -3.27 -3.77
N THR A 88 18.31 -3.57 -5.05
CA THR A 88 19.36 -3.75 -6.06
C THR A 88 20.09 -2.45 -6.37
N ALA A 89 19.38 -1.31 -6.40
CA ALA A 89 19.99 0.00 -6.64
C ALA A 89 20.84 0.46 -5.44
N LEU A 90 20.45 0.11 -4.22
CA LEU A 90 21.25 0.38 -3.01
C LEU A 90 22.57 -0.42 -3.04
N SER A 91 22.50 -1.69 -3.42
CA SER A 91 23.68 -2.56 -3.57
C SER A 91 24.66 -2.05 -4.64
N TYR A 92 24.17 -1.55 -5.79
CA TYR A 92 25.05 -0.96 -6.81
C TYR A 92 25.71 0.33 -6.34
N ALA A 93 25.01 1.12 -5.54
CA ALA A 93 25.57 2.34 -4.97
C ALA A 93 26.70 1.99 -3.98
N GLU A 94 26.54 0.98 -3.13
CA GLU A 94 27.60 0.49 -2.22
C GLU A 94 28.84 -0.01 -2.97
N ILE A 95 28.63 -0.76 -4.05
CA ILE A 95 29.70 -1.23 -4.93
C ILE A 95 30.45 -0.06 -5.56
N LYS A 96 29.74 0.97 -6.02
CA LYS A 96 30.35 2.19 -6.56
C LYS A 96 31.21 2.90 -5.50
N MET A 97 30.78 2.92 -4.24
CA MET A 97 31.57 3.51 -3.16
C MET A 97 32.90 2.77 -2.96
N LEU A 98 32.83 1.44 -2.90
CA LEU A 98 34.03 0.59 -2.77
C LEU A 98 34.97 0.83 -3.96
N ALA A 99 34.42 0.87 -5.18
CA ALA A 99 35.18 1.12 -6.40
C ALA A 99 35.89 2.48 -6.42
N THR A 100 35.38 3.51 -5.75
CA THR A 100 36.00 4.85 -5.80
C THR A 100 37.14 5.04 -4.82
N GLY A 101 37.27 4.17 -3.80
CA GLY A 101 38.34 4.23 -2.80
C GLY A 101 38.37 5.52 -1.95
N ASN A 102 37.35 6.37 -2.03
CA ASN A 102 37.30 7.66 -1.33
C ASN A 102 36.33 7.58 -0.14
N PRO A 103 36.82 7.72 1.11
CA PRO A 103 36.00 7.61 2.31
C PRO A 103 34.92 8.69 2.42
N TYR A 104 35.12 9.87 1.81
CA TYR A 104 34.12 10.96 1.83
C TYR A 104 32.90 10.63 0.96
N ILE A 105 33.07 9.82 -0.08
CA ILE A 105 31.94 9.34 -0.90
C ILE A 105 31.07 8.40 -0.07
N LYS A 106 31.71 7.57 0.77
CA LYS A 106 31.01 6.70 1.72
C LYS A 106 30.19 7.49 2.72
N GLU A 107 30.83 8.43 3.40
CA GLU A 107 30.15 9.28 4.37
C GLU A 107 28.98 10.05 3.75
N LYS A 108 29.16 10.60 2.54
CA LYS A 108 28.11 11.31 1.82
C LYS A 108 26.91 10.40 1.51
N MET A 109 27.16 9.16 1.10
CA MET A 109 26.08 8.20 0.81
C MET A 109 25.35 7.76 2.07
N ASP A 110 26.06 7.47 3.15
CA ASP A 110 25.45 7.15 4.45
C ASP A 110 24.57 8.31 4.95
N LEU A 111 25.04 9.55 4.78
CA LEU A 111 24.26 10.75 5.09
C LEU A 111 23.04 10.90 4.18
N ASP A 112 23.17 10.66 2.89
CA ASP A 112 22.04 10.71 1.95
C ASP A 112 20.94 9.70 2.31
N ILE A 113 21.32 8.45 2.65
CA ILE A 113 20.39 7.41 3.10
C ILE A 113 19.66 7.87 4.38
N GLN A 114 20.40 8.41 5.34
CA GLN A 114 19.82 8.94 6.57
C GLN A 114 18.86 10.10 6.30
N VAL A 115 19.24 11.04 5.42
CA VAL A 115 18.39 12.17 5.02
C VAL A 115 17.11 11.68 4.33
N GLN A 116 17.20 10.70 3.44
CA GLN A 116 16.03 10.10 2.78
C GLN A 116 15.09 9.45 3.80
N LYS A 117 15.64 8.64 4.72
CA LYS A 117 14.87 8.02 5.82
C LYS A 117 14.16 9.07 6.68
N LEU A 118 14.86 10.13 7.07
CA LEU A 118 14.28 11.22 7.87
C LEU A 118 13.19 11.98 7.12
N LYS A 119 13.38 12.25 5.81
CA LYS A 119 12.36 12.88 4.97
C LYS A 119 11.09 12.03 4.89
N LEU A 120 11.23 10.71 4.74
CA LEU A 120 10.11 9.78 4.73
C LEU A 120 9.36 9.80 6.07
N LEU A 121 10.08 9.66 7.19
CA LEU A 121 9.49 9.73 8.53
C LEU A 121 8.75 11.04 8.77
N LYS A 122 9.35 12.17 8.36
CA LYS A 122 8.70 13.49 8.43
C LYS A 122 7.44 13.56 7.59
N SER A 123 7.45 13.02 6.37
CA SER A 123 6.28 13.00 5.50
C SER A 123 5.14 12.15 6.08
N ASN A 124 5.45 11.00 6.66
CA ASN A 124 4.47 10.14 7.34
C ASN A 124 3.88 10.84 8.56
N PHE A 125 4.73 11.43 9.39
CA PHE A 125 4.29 12.20 10.56
C PHE A 125 3.36 13.36 10.19
N LEU A 126 3.72 14.15 9.16
CA LEU A 126 2.88 15.25 8.69
C LEU A 126 1.55 14.75 8.13
N SER A 127 1.57 13.67 7.34
CA SER A 127 0.36 13.07 6.79
C SER A 127 -0.59 12.58 7.89
N GLU A 128 -0.04 11.96 8.94
CA GLU A 128 -0.81 11.54 10.10
C GLU A 128 -1.38 12.72 10.88
N LYS A 129 -0.57 13.77 11.12
CA LYS A 129 -1.01 15.00 11.75
C LYS A 129 -2.19 15.62 10.99
N TYR A 130 -2.07 15.81 9.68
CA TYR A 130 -3.15 16.37 8.87
C TYR A 130 -4.40 15.49 8.87
N ARG A 131 -4.25 14.17 8.82
CA ARG A 131 -5.37 13.22 8.94
C ARG A 131 -6.11 13.38 10.28
N LEU A 132 -5.37 13.58 11.38
CA LEU A 132 -5.96 13.80 12.70
C LEU A 132 -6.63 15.18 12.79
N GLU A 133 -6.02 16.23 12.25
CA GLU A 133 -6.61 17.57 12.18
C GLU A 133 -7.92 17.56 11.40
N ASP A 134 -7.96 16.92 10.22
CA ASP A 134 -9.20 16.80 9.43
C ASP A 134 -10.28 16.00 10.18
N LYS A 135 -9.89 14.95 10.92
CA LYS A 135 -10.82 14.19 11.76
C LYS A 135 -11.44 15.04 12.85
N ILE A 136 -10.62 15.84 13.54
CA ILE A 136 -11.06 16.72 14.63
C ILE A 136 -11.95 17.85 14.12
N ILE A 137 -11.57 18.49 13.02
CA ILE A 137 -12.24 19.71 12.55
C ILE A 137 -13.53 19.39 11.79
N LYS A 138 -13.51 18.36 10.93
CA LYS A 138 -14.63 18.08 10.01
C LYS A 138 -15.40 16.84 10.41
N TYR A 139 -14.69 15.72 10.55
CA TYR A 139 -15.33 14.41 10.62
C TYR A 139 -16.08 14.16 11.94
N TYR A 140 -15.42 14.36 13.08
CA TYR A 140 -16.03 14.11 14.39
C TYR A 140 -17.20 15.05 14.69
N PRO A 141 -17.14 16.37 14.43
CA PRO A 141 -18.29 17.25 14.65
C PRO A 141 -19.50 16.85 13.80
N GLN A 142 -19.29 16.54 12.51
CA GLN A 142 -20.38 16.08 11.63
C GLN A 142 -20.98 14.76 12.11
N GLN A 143 -20.15 13.80 12.53
CA GLN A 143 -20.61 12.55 13.12
C GLN A 143 -21.41 12.77 14.38
N ILE A 144 -20.94 13.63 15.29
CA ILE A 144 -21.64 13.94 16.54
C ILE A 144 -23.02 14.53 16.23
N THR A 145 -23.10 15.52 15.34
CA THR A 145 -24.39 16.13 14.95
C THR A 145 -25.33 15.10 14.31
N SER A 146 -24.83 14.26 13.40
CA SER A 146 -25.65 13.22 12.77
C SER A 146 -26.18 12.21 13.79
N LEU A 147 -25.33 11.76 14.72
CA LEU A 147 -25.72 10.83 15.78
C LEU A 147 -26.69 11.46 16.77
N GLN A 148 -26.50 12.74 17.12
CA GLN A 148 -27.44 13.49 17.96
C GLN A 148 -28.82 13.57 17.32
N ASN A 149 -28.90 13.95 16.05
CA ASN A 149 -30.18 13.99 15.31
C ASN A 149 -30.85 12.61 15.27
N LYS A 150 -30.06 11.54 15.11
CA LYS A 150 -30.59 10.17 15.10
C LYS A 150 -31.11 9.75 16.48
N ILE A 151 -30.43 10.13 17.56
CA ILE A 151 -30.89 9.89 18.94
C ILE A 151 -32.19 10.67 19.20
N GLU A 152 -32.28 11.92 18.77
CA GLU A 152 -33.48 12.75 18.88
C GLU A 152 -34.67 12.08 18.18
N GLY A 153 -34.50 11.69 16.91
CA GLY A 153 -35.53 10.98 16.13
C GLY A 153 -35.95 9.66 16.78
N LEU A 154 -34.98 8.84 17.22
CA LEU A 154 -35.28 7.58 17.89
C LEU A 154 -36.01 7.78 19.23
N LYS A 155 -35.74 8.86 19.97
CA LYS A 155 -36.48 9.17 21.20
C LYS A 155 -37.94 9.51 20.89
N GLN A 156 -38.18 10.32 19.86
CA GLN A 156 -39.53 10.65 19.39
C GLN A 156 -40.27 9.40 18.90
N ASP A 157 -39.58 8.51 18.17
CA ASP A 157 -40.14 7.24 17.72
C ASP A 157 -40.51 6.33 18.91
N VAL A 158 -39.66 6.28 19.95
CA VAL A 158 -39.94 5.51 21.17
C VAL A 158 -41.13 6.08 21.94
N GLU A 159 -41.28 7.40 22.03
CA GLU A 159 -42.46 8.03 22.63
C GLU A 159 -43.74 7.75 21.82
N THR A 160 -43.67 7.87 20.50
CA THR A 160 -44.78 7.55 19.59
C THR A 160 -45.17 6.07 19.71
N ALA A 161 -44.19 5.16 19.78
CA ALA A 161 -44.41 3.73 19.97
C ALA A 161 -45.03 3.40 21.34
N LYS A 162 -44.71 4.17 22.40
CA LYS A 162 -45.37 4.03 23.71
C LYS A 162 -46.81 4.52 23.70
N GLN A 163 -47.12 5.57 22.94
CA GLN A 163 -48.48 6.11 22.77
C GLN A 163 -49.35 5.20 21.89
N HIS A 164 -48.74 4.49 20.94
CA HIS A 164 -49.39 3.52 20.07
C HIS A 164 -48.82 2.10 20.30
N PRO A 165 -49.12 1.47 21.46
CA PRO A 165 -48.64 0.13 21.73
C PRO A 165 -49.22 -0.84 20.69
N LYS A 166 -48.36 -1.56 19.98
CA LYS A 166 -48.80 -2.66 19.13
C LYS A 166 -49.44 -3.73 20.01
N PRO A 167 -50.64 -4.23 19.68
CA PRO A 167 -51.20 -5.38 20.35
C PRO A 167 -50.26 -6.58 20.18
N THR A 168 -50.14 -7.39 21.23
CA THR A 168 -49.28 -8.59 21.29
C THR A 168 -49.79 -9.71 20.40
N ASP A 169 -51.06 -9.64 19.96
CA ASP A 169 -51.61 -10.50 18.92
C ASP A 169 -51.33 -9.89 17.54
N ASP A 170 -51.04 -10.75 16.57
CA ASP A 170 -50.72 -10.46 15.15
C ASP A 170 -51.92 -9.84 14.37
N HIS A 171 -52.84 -9.19 15.08
CA HIS A 171 -54.05 -8.58 14.57
C HIS A 171 -53.77 -7.14 14.11
N PHE A 172 -54.12 -6.85 12.86
CA PHE A 172 -53.96 -5.52 12.26
C PHE A 172 -54.81 -4.48 13.04
N VAL A 173 -54.17 -3.41 13.50
CA VAL A 173 -54.77 -2.37 14.38
C VAL A 173 -55.75 -1.43 13.61
N GLY A 174 -55.95 -1.69 12.32
CA GLY A 174 -56.65 -0.80 11.42
C GLY A 174 -55.81 0.41 11.03
N MET A 175 -56.11 1.02 9.89
CA MET A 175 -55.37 2.16 9.37
C MET A 175 -56.32 3.14 8.70
N GLU A 176 -56.16 4.43 9.02
CA GLU A 176 -56.95 5.49 8.42
C GLU A 176 -56.23 6.07 7.20
N VAL A 177 -56.85 6.02 6.03
CA VAL A 177 -56.32 6.58 4.78
C VAL A 177 -57.33 7.58 4.24
N LYS A 178 -56.93 8.85 4.11
CA LYS A 178 -57.78 9.97 3.63
C LYS A 178 -59.12 10.10 4.40
N GLY A 179 -59.15 9.84 5.70
CA GLY A 179 -60.35 9.97 6.54
C GLY A 179 -61.27 8.75 6.55
N VAL A 180 -60.85 7.63 5.94
CA VAL A 180 -61.59 6.36 5.95
C VAL A 180 -60.78 5.33 6.73
N PHE A 181 -61.40 4.73 7.76
CA PHE A 181 -60.78 3.72 8.62
C PHE A 181 -60.94 2.33 8.01
N TYR A 182 -59.83 1.66 7.71
CA TYR A 182 -59.80 0.30 7.17
C TYR A 182 -59.35 -0.67 8.26
N SER A 183 -60.18 -1.68 8.56
CA SER A 183 -59.89 -2.73 9.54
C SER A 183 -59.13 -3.93 8.94
N GLU A 184 -59.05 -4.05 7.62
CA GLU A 184 -58.33 -5.13 6.92
C GLU A 184 -57.08 -4.63 6.19
N LYS A 185 -55.99 -5.41 6.30
CA LYS A 185 -54.67 -5.13 5.71
C LYS A 185 -54.71 -5.03 4.17
N ALA A 186 -55.56 -5.83 3.51
CA ALA A 186 -55.67 -5.86 2.06
C ALA A 186 -56.36 -4.62 1.48
N GLU A 187 -57.39 -4.11 2.15
CA GLU A 187 -58.12 -2.89 1.75
C GLU A 187 -57.30 -1.64 2.05
N ALA A 188 -56.67 -1.59 3.23
CA ALA A 188 -55.74 -0.54 3.62
C ALA A 188 -54.58 -0.37 2.62
N GLY A 189 -54.01 -1.48 2.13
CA GLY A 189 -52.94 -1.47 1.14
C GLY A 189 -53.37 -0.93 -0.23
N LYS A 190 -54.58 -1.29 -0.69
CA LYS A 190 -55.15 -0.73 -1.94
C LYS A 190 -55.41 0.76 -1.82
N ALA A 191 -55.96 1.20 -0.69
CA ALA A 191 -56.25 2.61 -0.43
C ALA A 191 -54.98 3.50 -0.39
N ILE A 192 -53.85 3.01 0.14
CA ILE A 192 -52.56 3.74 0.06
C ILE A 192 -52.11 3.90 -1.39
N ILE A 193 -52.14 2.82 -2.18
CA ILE A 193 -51.67 2.84 -3.57
C ILE A 193 -52.52 3.80 -4.41
N GLU A 194 -53.82 3.84 -4.16
CA GLU A 194 -54.75 4.75 -4.83
C GLU A 194 -54.63 6.20 -4.32
N ALA A 195 -54.22 6.40 -3.06
CA ALA A 195 -53.95 7.72 -2.51
C ALA A 195 -52.63 8.35 -2.98
N CYS A 196 -51.65 7.54 -3.38
CA CYS A 196 -50.34 7.96 -3.91
C CYS A 196 -50.29 8.12 -5.44
N LYS A 197 -51.39 7.84 -6.16
CA LYS A 197 -51.60 8.30 -7.54
C LYS A 197 -52.07 9.74 -7.56
#